data_AF-A0A7I7Q1P5-F1
#
_entry.id   AF-A0A7I7Q1P5-F1
#
_cell.length_a   1.000
_cell.length_b   1.000
_cell.length_c   1.000
_cell.angle_alpha   90.00
_cell.angle_beta   90.00
_cell.angle_gamma   90.00
#
_symmetry.space_group_name_H-M   'P 1'
#
loop_
_entity.id
_entity.type
_entity.pdbx_description
1 polymer ?
#
loop_
_entity_poly.entity_id
_entity_poly.type
_entity_poly.pdbx_seq_one_letter_code
_entity_poly.pdbx_strand_id
1 'polypeptide(L)'
;MTTGPHGRELAVAPGDTSTVRSIPLVPAGDQTVDGLPVQEWQASEIAADGAPAVTLEQLLGMTGGRLPVGLAAARTPGPFLGQWTTTTAYTVLTEGDSVVSAHATSNRTALLTGGGLSGAKTVSLGALPTDWSTSDTEDHATAAAIVASHRNRGESQLWRVWLPLVLACFALAGAISAIISMRSDARAEQERNASDSESHRQGKVAVS
;
A
#
# COMPACT_ATOMS: atom_id res chain seq x y z
N MET A 1 -0.40 -1.05 -10.26
CA MET A 1 -1.84 -0.77 -10.05
C MET A 1 -2.22 0.44 -10.85
N THR A 2 -3.38 0.44 -11.49
CA THR A 2 -3.89 1.61 -12.21
C THR A 2 -5.24 1.99 -11.62
N THR A 3 -5.47 3.30 -11.48
CA THR A 3 -6.79 3.84 -11.11
C THR A 3 -7.66 3.86 -12.35
N GLY A 4 -8.64 2.96 -12.41
CA GLY A 4 -9.63 2.87 -13.47
C GLY A 4 -10.92 3.64 -13.12
N PRO A 5 -11.86 3.76 -14.07
CA PRO A 5 -13.13 4.46 -13.87
C PRO A 5 -14.04 3.82 -12.79
N HIS A 6 -13.71 2.60 -12.34
CA HIS A 6 -14.48 1.84 -11.35
C HIS A 6 -13.71 1.57 -10.03
N GLY A 7 -12.50 2.10 -9.86
CA GLY A 7 -11.67 1.86 -8.67
C GLY A 7 -10.23 1.47 -9.02
N ARG A 8 -9.60 0.64 -8.18
CA ARG A 8 -8.25 0.12 -8.45
C ARG A 8 -8.33 -1.16 -9.27
N GLU A 9 -7.49 -1.27 -10.28
CA GLU A 9 -7.43 -2.47 -11.13
C GLU A 9 -6.10 -3.21 -10.92
N LEU A 10 -6.20 -4.54 -10.83
CA LEU A 10 -5.05 -5.45 -10.88
C LEU A 10 -4.80 -5.84 -12.33
N ALA A 11 -3.65 -5.44 -12.86
CA ALA A 11 -3.18 -5.84 -14.17
C ALA A 11 -2.35 -7.13 -14.04
N VAL A 12 -2.87 -8.25 -14.53
CA VAL A 12 -2.18 -9.54 -14.56
C VAL A 12 -1.70 -9.81 -15.97
N ALA A 13 -0.38 -9.94 -16.16
CA ALA A 13 0.22 -10.34 -17.42
C ALA A 13 0.74 -11.78 -17.28
N PRO A 14 0.15 -12.77 -17.97
CA PRO A 14 0.71 -14.12 -18.01
C PRO A 14 2.09 -14.07 -18.67
N GLY A 15 3.09 -14.73 -18.07
CA GLY A 15 4.52 -14.58 -18.42
C GLY A 15 4.90 -14.77 -19.89
N ASP A 16 4.05 -15.40 -20.69
CA ASP A 16 4.30 -15.68 -22.11
C ASP A 16 3.35 -14.93 -23.08
N THR A 17 2.50 -14.03 -22.59
CA THR A 17 1.54 -13.30 -23.44
C THR A 17 1.53 -11.79 -23.16
N SER A 18 1.48 -10.99 -24.23
CA SER A 18 1.30 -9.53 -24.14
C SER A 18 -0.13 -9.11 -23.71
N THR A 19 -1.01 -10.08 -23.45
CA THR A 19 -2.39 -9.82 -23.06
C THR A 19 -2.43 -9.54 -21.56
N VAL A 20 -2.43 -8.26 -21.21
CA VAL A 20 -2.69 -7.81 -19.85
C VAL A 20 -4.17 -7.94 -19.55
N ARG A 21 -4.51 -8.67 -18.50
CA ARG A 21 -5.88 -8.80 -18.01
C ARG A 21 -6.07 -7.85 -16.83
N SER A 22 -7.01 -6.93 -16.95
CA SER A 22 -7.41 -6.05 -15.85
C SER A 22 -8.54 -6.67 -15.04
N ILE A 23 -8.34 -6.77 -13.73
CA ILE A 23 -9.32 -7.28 -12.78
C ILE A 23 -9.72 -6.12 -11.85
N PRO A 24 -11.01 -5.73 -11.81
CA PRO A 24 -11.47 -4.66 -10.95
C PRO A 24 -11.45 -5.14 -9.49
N LEU A 25 -10.79 -4.38 -8.62
CA LEU A 25 -10.71 -4.67 -7.20
C LEU A 25 -11.72 -3.82 -6.42
N VAL A 26 -12.28 -4.41 -5.37
CA VAL A 26 -13.13 -3.74 -4.39
C VAL A 26 -12.37 -3.59 -3.07
N PRO A 27 -12.57 -2.49 -2.33
CA PRO A 27 -11.96 -2.33 -1.01
C PRO A 27 -12.58 -3.35 -0.05
N ALA A 28 -11.73 -4.09 0.66
CA ALA A 28 -12.13 -5.13 1.60
C ALA A 28 -11.91 -4.70 3.06
N GLY A 29 -10.89 -3.89 3.33
CA GLY A 29 -10.64 -3.35 4.67
C GLY A 29 -9.29 -2.67 4.81
N ASP A 30 -8.99 -2.24 6.03
CA ASP A 30 -7.69 -1.71 6.43
C ASP A 30 -7.02 -2.69 7.41
N GLN A 31 -5.72 -2.91 7.25
CA GLN A 31 -4.91 -3.79 8.09
C GLN A 31 -3.58 -3.12 8.44
N THR A 32 -2.85 -3.66 9.41
CA THR A 32 -1.45 -3.32 9.68
C THR A 32 -0.57 -4.54 9.47
N VAL A 33 0.42 -4.44 8.59
CA VAL A 33 1.43 -5.48 8.31
C VAL A 33 2.80 -4.91 8.65
N ASP A 34 3.53 -5.56 9.56
CA ASP A 34 4.84 -5.07 10.06
C ASP A 34 4.85 -3.62 10.56
N GLY A 35 3.73 -3.15 11.11
CA GLY A 35 3.56 -1.76 11.57
C GLY A 35 3.27 -0.75 10.45
N LEU A 36 3.16 -1.19 9.20
CA LEU A 36 2.72 -0.39 8.06
C LEU A 36 1.19 -0.50 7.91
N PRO A 37 0.43 0.61 7.99
CA PRO A 37 -0.99 0.58 7.67
C PRO A 37 -1.17 0.34 6.17
N VAL A 38 -1.92 -0.70 5.82
CA VAL A 38 -2.20 -1.11 4.45
C VAL A 38 -3.71 -1.23 4.23
N GLN A 39 -4.14 -0.96 3.00
CA GLN A 39 -5.49 -1.20 2.52
C GLN A 39 -5.53 -2.54 1.78
N GLU A 40 -6.47 -3.38 2.18
CA GLU A 40 -6.78 -4.65 1.55
C GLU A 40 -7.82 -4.46 0.44
N TRP A 41 -7.49 -4.98 -0.73
CA TRP A 41 -8.33 -4.98 -1.91
C TRP A 41 -8.57 -6.41 -2.38
N GLN A 42 -9.81 -6.73 -2.73
CA GLN A 42 -10.20 -8.07 -3.15
C GLN A 42 -10.92 -8.06 -4.50
N ALA A 43 -10.80 -9.14 -5.24
CA ALA A 43 -11.67 -9.46 -6.36
C ALA A 43 -11.96 -10.96 -6.40
N SER A 44 -13.08 -11.34 -6.99
CA SER A 44 -13.40 -12.73 -7.24
C SER A 44 -13.93 -12.91 -8.66
N GLU A 45 -13.41 -13.90 -9.35
CA GLU A 45 -13.86 -14.31 -10.67
C GLU A 45 -14.33 -15.76 -10.67
N ILE A 46 -15.40 -16.02 -11.39
CA ILE A 46 -15.94 -17.37 -11.59
C ILE A 46 -15.86 -17.69 -13.07
N ALA A 47 -15.19 -18.79 -13.40
CA ALA A 47 -15.09 -19.33 -14.74
C ALA A 47 -15.74 -20.72 -14.80
N ALA A 48 -16.62 -20.93 -15.78
CA ALA A 48 -17.20 -22.25 -16.04
C ALA A 48 -16.40 -22.94 -17.16
N ASP A 49 -15.73 -24.04 -16.82
CA ASP A 49 -14.84 -24.74 -17.75
C ASP A 49 -15.57 -25.90 -18.45
N GLY A 50 -16.66 -25.59 -19.17
CA GLY A 50 -17.38 -26.56 -20.00
C GLY A 50 -17.87 -27.84 -19.27
N ALA A 51 -18.29 -28.83 -20.06
CA ALA A 51 -18.84 -30.10 -19.56
C ALA A 51 -18.19 -31.35 -20.19
N PRO A 52 -16.86 -31.54 -20.12
CA PRO A 52 -16.20 -32.69 -20.73
C PRO A 52 -16.58 -34.00 -20.02
N ALA A 53 -16.53 -35.10 -20.78
CA ALA A 53 -16.61 -36.44 -20.23
C ALA A 53 -15.29 -36.81 -19.54
N VAL A 54 -15.37 -37.36 -18.34
CA VAL A 54 -14.23 -37.66 -17.46
C VAL A 54 -14.31 -39.12 -17.02
N THR A 55 -13.23 -39.86 -17.16
CA THR A 55 -13.17 -41.24 -16.64
C THR A 55 -12.92 -41.27 -15.14
N LEU A 56 -13.18 -42.42 -14.50
CA LEU A 56 -12.89 -42.60 -13.08
C LEU A 56 -11.40 -42.42 -12.76
N GLU A 57 -10.52 -42.90 -13.66
CA GLU A 57 -9.07 -42.79 -13.54
C GLU A 57 -8.58 -41.34 -13.66
N GLN A 58 -9.16 -40.58 -14.60
CA GLN A 58 -8.87 -39.14 -14.73
C GLN A 58 -9.31 -38.38 -13.48
N LEU A 59 -10.50 -38.69 -12.94
CA LEU A 59 -10.99 -38.07 -11.72
C LEU A 59 -10.05 -38.37 -10.53
N LEU A 60 -9.61 -39.63 -10.39
CA LEU A 60 -8.62 -40.02 -9.38
C LEU A 60 -7.30 -39.26 -9.53
N GLY A 61 -6.82 -39.06 -10.77
CA GLY A 61 -5.63 -38.25 -11.04
C GLY A 61 -5.81 -36.79 -10.58
N MET A 62 -6.98 -36.21 -10.83
CA MET A 62 -7.29 -34.83 -10.45
C MET A 62 -7.51 -34.65 -8.93
N THR A 63 -7.96 -35.68 -8.20
CA THR A 63 -8.22 -35.62 -6.75
C THR A 63 -7.06 -36.15 -5.90
N GLY A 64 -5.85 -36.23 -6.46
CA GLY A 64 -4.65 -36.67 -5.73
C GLY A 64 -4.68 -38.16 -5.33
N GLY A 65 -5.31 -39.00 -6.15
CA GLY A 65 -5.37 -40.46 -5.97
C GLY A 65 -6.43 -40.94 -4.98
N ARG A 66 -7.26 -40.04 -4.43
CA ARG A 66 -8.34 -40.38 -3.50
C ARG A 66 -9.69 -40.33 -4.18
N LEU A 67 -10.47 -41.40 -4.07
CA LEU A 67 -11.81 -41.43 -4.61
C LEU A 67 -12.74 -40.57 -3.73
N PRO A 68 -13.45 -39.58 -4.28
CA PRO A 68 -14.41 -38.79 -3.52
C PRO A 68 -15.48 -39.66 -2.86
N VAL A 69 -15.92 -39.24 -1.67
CA VAL A 69 -16.94 -39.97 -0.91
C VAL A 69 -18.23 -40.15 -1.73
N GLY A 70 -18.73 -41.38 -1.77
CA GLY A 70 -19.93 -41.73 -2.52
C GLY A 70 -19.71 -42.05 -4.01
N LEU A 71 -18.46 -42.05 -4.49
CA LEU A 71 -18.07 -42.73 -5.72
C LEU A 71 -17.49 -44.10 -5.38
N ALA A 72 -17.79 -45.11 -6.18
CA ALA A 72 -17.28 -46.46 -5.98
C ALA A 72 -17.09 -47.14 -7.34
N ALA A 73 -15.88 -47.56 -7.68
CA ALA A 73 -15.55 -48.12 -8.99
C ALA A 73 -16.52 -49.23 -9.45
N ALA A 74 -16.97 -50.08 -8.52
CA ALA A 74 -17.91 -51.17 -8.80
C ALA A 74 -19.35 -50.71 -9.14
N ARG A 75 -19.77 -49.53 -8.70
CA ARG A 75 -21.14 -49.00 -8.92
C ARG A 75 -21.17 -47.83 -9.90
N THR A 76 -20.07 -47.08 -9.99
CA THR A 76 -19.93 -45.90 -10.81
C THR A 76 -18.70 -46.04 -11.71
N PRO A 77 -18.77 -46.85 -12.79
CA PRO A 77 -17.62 -47.12 -13.64
C PRO A 77 -17.24 -45.93 -14.55
N GLY A 78 -18.13 -44.92 -14.69
CA GLY A 78 -17.92 -43.81 -15.62
C GLY A 78 -18.23 -44.19 -17.08
N PRO A 79 -17.99 -43.28 -18.04
CA PRO A 79 -17.52 -41.91 -17.87
C PRO A 79 -18.60 -40.99 -17.26
N PHE A 80 -18.15 -39.96 -16.55
CA PHE A 80 -18.97 -38.92 -15.94
C PHE A 80 -18.99 -37.67 -16.82
N LEU A 81 -20.12 -36.98 -16.90
CA LEU A 81 -20.16 -35.61 -17.44
C LEU A 81 -19.87 -34.66 -16.28
N GLY A 82 -18.74 -33.96 -16.34
CA GLY A 82 -18.32 -33.02 -15.31
C GLY A 82 -18.52 -31.58 -15.77
N GLN A 83 -19.44 -30.86 -15.14
CA GLN A 83 -19.52 -29.40 -15.28
C GLN A 83 -18.54 -28.77 -14.29
N TRP A 84 -17.53 -28.08 -14.79
CA TRP A 84 -16.48 -27.51 -13.95
C TRP A 84 -16.75 -26.05 -13.66
N THR A 85 -16.45 -25.64 -12.42
CA THR A 85 -16.49 -24.25 -12.00
C THR A 85 -15.22 -23.94 -11.24
N THR A 86 -14.48 -22.95 -11.73
CA THR A 86 -13.28 -22.41 -11.12
C THR A 86 -13.63 -21.07 -10.49
N THR A 87 -13.36 -20.92 -9.20
CA THR A 87 -13.45 -19.63 -8.51
C THR A 87 -12.05 -19.18 -8.17
N THR A 88 -11.64 -18.00 -8.62
CA THR A 88 -10.35 -17.40 -8.27
C THR A 88 -10.61 -16.15 -7.43
N ALA A 89 -10.00 -16.11 -6.26
CA ALA A 89 -9.96 -14.94 -5.38
C ALA A 89 -8.60 -14.26 -5.50
N TYR A 90 -8.63 -12.95 -5.69
CA TYR A 90 -7.46 -12.09 -5.74
C TYR A 90 -7.46 -11.20 -4.50
N THR A 91 -6.33 -11.11 -3.84
CA THR A 91 -6.14 -10.22 -2.68
C THR A 91 -4.87 -9.41 -2.91
N VAL A 92 -4.97 -8.10 -2.70
CA VAL A 92 -3.87 -7.16 -2.89
C VAL A 92 -3.79 -6.23 -1.69
N LEU A 93 -2.61 -6.15 -1.07
CA LEU A 93 -2.33 -5.20 0.00
C LEU A 93 -1.60 -4.01 -0.56
N THR A 94 -2.03 -2.81 -0.18
CA THR A 94 -1.44 -1.55 -0.67
C THR A 94 -1.23 -0.52 0.42
N GLU A 95 -0.20 0.30 0.31
CA GLU A 95 -0.04 1.53 1.08
C GLU A 95 -0.02 2.70 0.08
N GLY A 96 -0.98 3.63 0.20
CA GLY A 96 -1.16 4.66 -0.81
C GLY A 96 -1.28 4.04 -2.20
N ASP A 97 -0.43 4.45 -3.14
CA ASP A 97 -0.40 3.92 -4.51
C ASP A 97 0.60 2.76 -4.72
N SER A 98 1.27 2.32 -3.65
CA SER A 98 2.26 1.23 -3.67
C SER A 98 1.62 -0.12 -3.33
N VAL A 99 1.95 -1.15 -4.11
CA VAL A 99 1.56 -2.54 -3.81
C VAL A 99 2.59 -3.14 -2.87
N VAL A 100 2.12 -3.71 -1.76
CA VAL A 100 2.96 -4.38 -0.75
C VAL A 100 3.01 -5.87 -1.00
N SER A 101 1.85 -6.50 -1.25
CA SER A 101 1.75 -7.91 -1.59
C SER A 101 0.54 -8.17 -2.48
N ALA A 102 0.59 -9.26 -3.25
CA ALA A 102 -0.54 -9.70 -4.06
C ALA A 102 -0.55 -11.21 -4.19
N HIS A 103 -1.73 -11.82 -4.09
CA HIS A 103 -1.89 -13.24 -4.32
C HIS A 103 -3.21 -13.56 -5.02
N ALA A 104 -3.21 -14.67 -5.75
CA ALA A 104 -4.37 -15.28 -6.36
C ALA A 104 -4.50 -16.72 -5.88
N THR A 105 -5.67 -17.05 -5.34
CA THR A 105 -6.00 -18.41 -4.90
C THR A 105 -7.24 -18.88 -5.62
N SER A 106 -7.15 -20.03 -6.25
CA SER A 106 -8.23 -20.62 -7.04
C SER A 106 -8.70 -21.92 -6.40
N ASN A 107 -9.99 -22.19 -6.53
CA ASN A 107 -10.58 -23.46 -6.17
C ASN A 107 -11.45 -23.95 -7.32
N ARG A 108 -11.18 -25.17 -7.78
CA ARG A 108 -11.99 -25.83 -8.80
C ARG A 108 -12.93 -26.84 -8.18
N THR A 109 -14.20 -26.77 -8.57
CA THR A 109 -15.25 -27.73 -8.24
C THR A 109 -15.84 -28.34 -9.50
N ALA A 110 -16.36 -29.55 -9.41
CA ALA A 110 -17.04 -30.24 -10.49
C ALA A 110 -18.40 -30.75 -10.04
N LEU A 111 -19.40 -30.55 -10.87
CA LEU A 111 -20.67 -31.26 -10.77
C LEU A 111 -20.64 -32.44 -11.73
N LEU A 112 -20.56 -33.65 -11.19
CA LEU A 112 -20.52 -34.91 -11.93
C LEU A 112 -21.92 -35.49 -12.11
N THR A 113 -22.25 -35.92 -13.32
CA THR A 113 -23.49 -36.62 -13.66
C THR A 113 -23.21 -37.84 -14.55
N GLY A 114 -24.15 -38.78 -14.62
CA GLY A 114 -24.00 -40.00 -15.42
C GLY A 114 -23.05 -41.04 -14.81
N GLY A 115 -22.50 -41.95 -15.62
CA GLY A 115 -21.46 -42.90 -15.19
C GLY A 115 -21.86 -43.87 -14.06
N GLY A 116 -23.17 -44.13 -13.90
CA GLY A 116 -23.71 -44.96 -12.80
C GLY A 116 -24.13 -44.17 -11.55
N LEU A 117 -24.04 -42.84 -11.58
CA LEU A 117 -24.55 -41.98 -10.51
C LEU A 117 -26.08 -41.93 -10.49
N SER A 118 -26.66 -42.09 -9.30
CA SER A 118 -28.10 -41.91 -9.07
C SER A 118 -28.56 -40.45 -9.08
N GLY A 119 -27.62 -39.51 -9.08
CA GLY A 119 -27.87 -38.07 -9.10
C GLY A 119 -26.57 -37.28 -9.24
N ALA A 120 -26.69 -35.97 -9.44
CA ALA A 120 -25.53 -35.11 -9.56
C ALA A 120 -24.70 -35.11 -8.27
N LYS A 121 -23.36 -35.15 -8.39
CA LYS A 121 -22.43 -35.10 -7.26
C LYS A 121 -21.43 -33.98 -7.42
N THR A 122 -21.29 -33.15 -6.40
CA THR A 122 -20.26 -32.11 -6.35
C THR A 122 -18.97 -32.67 -5.78
N VAL A 123 -17.86 -32.44 -6.47
CA VAL A 123 -16.50 -32.80 -6.03
C VAL A 123 -15.62 -31.55 -6.03
N SER A 124 -14.75 -31.42 -5.04
CA SER A 124 -13.73 -30.37 -4.99
C SER A 124 -12.42 -30.94 -5.51
N LEU A 125 -11.80 -30.26 -6.47
CA LEU A 125 -10.49 -30.61 -7.01
C LEU A 125 -9.35 -29.84 -6.32
N GLY A 126 -9.67 -28.75 -5.64
CA GLY A 126 -8.69 -27.96 -4.88
C GLY A 126 -8.00 -26.89 -5.71
N ALA A 127 -6.78 -26.56 -5.28
CA ALA A 127 -5.93 -25.50 -5.84
C ALA A 127 -5.53 -25.77 -7.29
N LEU A 128 -5.29 -24.69 -8.04
CA LEU A 128 -4.90 -24.77 -9.45
C LEU A 128 -3.45 -24.34 -9.65
N PRO A 129 -2.78 -24.78 -10.72
CA PRO A 129 -1.44 -24.29 -11.08
C PRO A 129 -1.41 -22.79 -11.41
N THR A 130 -2.57 -22.17 -11.60
CA THR A 130 -2.72 -20.74 -11.83
C THR A 130 -2.63 -19.92 -10.54
N ASP A 131 -2.53 -20.57 -9.38
CA ASP A 131 -2.37 -19.91 -8.09
C ASP A 131 -0.97 -19.34 -8.00
N TRP A 132 -0.88 -18.09 -7.57
CA TRP A 132 0.38 -17.37 -7.44
C TRP A 132 0.33 -16.43 -6.24
N SER A 133 1.50 -16.14 -5.69
CA SER A 133 1.67 -15.16 -4.64
C SER A 133 2.98 -14.42 -4.90
N THR A 134 3.05 -13.16 -4.51
CA THR A 134 4.32 -12.48 -4.29
C THR A 134 5.11 -13.22 -3.22
N SER A 135 6.44 -13.12 -3.26
CA SER A 135 7.28 -13.78 -2.26
C SER A 135 7.29 -12.98 -0.96
N ASP A 136 7.18 -13.67 0.18
CA ASP A 136 7.21 -13.02 1.50
C ASP A 136 8.46 -12.13 1.69
N THR A 137 9.58 -12.54 1.11
CA THR A 137 10.83 -11.75 1.14
C THR A 137 10.76 -10.45 0.37
N GLU A 138 10.11 -10.45 -0.80
CA GLU A 138 9.90 -9.23 -1.60
C GLU A 138 8.87 -8.32 -0.94
N ASP A 139 7.84 -8.91 -0.34
CA ASP A 139 6.78 -8.18 0.37
C ASP A 139 7.36 -7.43 1.58
N HIS A 140 8.17 -8.11 2.40
CA HIS A 140 8.88 -7.49 3.52
C HIS A 140 9.88 -6.41 3.05
N ALA A 141 10.65 -6.67 1.99
CA ALA A 141 11.57 -5.68 1.43
C ALA A 141 10.84 -4.43 0.93
N THR A 142 9.69 -4.62 0.28
CA THR A 142 8.83 -3.53 -0.20
C THR A 142 8.26 -2.72 0.96
N ALA A 143 7.72 -3.39 1.98
CA ALA A 143 7.21 -2.74 3.18
C ALA A 143 8.32 -1.91 3.87
N ALA A 144 9.52 -2.48 4.04
CA ALA A 144 10.67 -1.78 4.62
C ALA A 144 11.10 -0.56 3.78
N ALA A 145 11.08 -0.66 2.45
CA ALA A 145 11.39 0.45 1.55
C ALA A 145 10.38 1.60 1.69
N ILE A 146 9.08 1.29 1.82
CA ILE A 146 8.02 2.28 2.05
C ILE A 146 8.26 3.01 3.38
N VAL A 147 8.51 2.28 4.47
CA VAL A 147 8.81 2.85 5.79
C VAL A 147 10.06 3.73 5.74
N ALA A 148 11.13 3.27 5.07
CA ALA A 148 12.35 4.06 4.91
C ALA A 148 12.10 5.36 4.11
N SER A 149 11.25 5.30 3.08
CA SER A 149 10.88 6.48 2.28
C SER A 149 10.13 7.54 3.10
N HIS A 150 9.21 7.11 3.97
CA HIS A 150 8.48 7.99 4.88
C HIS A 150 9.43 8.68 5.87
N ARG A 151 10.37 7.92 6.43
CA ARG A 151 11.40 8.47 7.33
C ARG A 151 12.27 9.52 6.63
N ASN A 152 12.72 9.24 5.42
CA ASN A 152 13.58 10.13 4.65
C ASN A 152 12.86 11.43 4.26
N ARG A 153 11.55 11.36 3.92
CA ARG A 153 10.73 12.56 3.67
C ARG A 153 10.66 13.45 4.92
N GLY A 154 10.40 12.87 6.09
CA GLY A 154 10.35 13.61 7.36
C GLY A 154 11.68 14.31 7.67
N GLU A 155 12.80 13.63 7.46
CA GLU A 155 14.14 14.19 7.63
C GLU A 155 14.42 15.32 6.64
N SER A 156 14.05 15.15 5.37
CA SER A 156 14.21 16.20 4.35
C SER A 156 13.40 17.45 4.67
N GLN A 157 12.20 17.31 5.24
CA GLN A 157 11.34 18.42 5.62
C GLN A 157 11.89 19.16 6.85
N LEU A 158 12.44 18.42 7.81
CA LEU A 158 13.20 18.99 8.93
C LEU A 158 14.38 19.84 8.43
N TRP A 159 15.20 19.29 7.54
CA TRP A 159 16.39 19.99 7.06
C TRP A 159 16.08 21.13 6.10
N ARG A 160 15.10 20.98 5.20
CA ARG A 160 14.80 21.99 4.17
C ARG A 160 13.83 23.07 4.63
N VAL A 161 13.00 22.81 5.64
CA VAL A 161 11.98 23.77 6.09
C VAL A 161 12.31 24.30 7.48
N TRP A 162 12.55 23.41 8.45
CA TRP A 162 12.76 23.83 9.84
C TRP A 162 14.12 24.48 10.07
N LEU A 163 15.21 23.92 9.52
CA LEU A 163 16.54 24.53 9.67
C LEU A 163 16.59 25.98 9.15
N PRO A 164 16.18 26.29 7.90
CA PRO A 164 16.22 27.67 7.42
C PRO A 164 15.26 28.59 8.17
N LEU A 165 14.12 28.08 8.64
CA LEU A 165 13.17 28.88 9.43
C LEU A 165 13.76 29.27 10.80
N VAL A 166 14.41 28.33 11.49
CA VAL A 166 15.11 28.61 12.74
C VAL A 166 16.25 29.60 12.52
N LEU A 167 17.06 29.41 11.47
CA LEU A 167 18.13 30.35 11.10
C LEU A 167 17.58 31.75 10.78
N ALA A 168 16.46 31.85 10.08
CA ALA A 168 15.81 33.12 9.78
C ALA A 168 15.30 33.81 11.06
N CYS A 169 14.70 33.06 11.99
CA CYS A 169 14.30 33.61 13.29
C CYS A 169 15.49 34.15 14.10
N PHE A 170 16.60 33.42 14.14
CA PHE A 170 17.82 33.88 14.82
C PHE A 170 18.40 35.14 14.15
N ALA A 171 18.47 35.15 12.82
CA ALA A 171 18.94 36.31 12.07
C ALA A 171 18.06 37.54 12.33
N LEU A 172 16.74 37.36 12.37
CA LEU A 172 15.79 38.43 12.65
C LEU A 172 15.93 38.96 14.08
N ALA A 173 16.07 38.08 15.06
CA ALA A 173 16.31 38.46 16.46
C ALA A 173 17.62 39.24 16.62
N GLY A 174 18.68 38.82 15.93
CA GLY A 174 19.95 39.53 15.89
C GLY A 174 19.84 40.91 15.25
N ALA A 175 19.15 41.02 14.10
CA ALA A 175 18.91 42.28 13.42
C ALA A 175 18.10 43.26 14.28
N ILE A 176 17.03 42.78 14.93
CA ILE A 176 16.24 43.60 15.87
C ILE A 176 17.10 44.07 17.04
N SER A 177 17.90 43.18 17.63
CA SER A 177 18.78 43.52 18.75
C SER A 177 19.83 44.58 18.35
N ALA A 178 20.42 44.46 17.15
CA ALA A 178 21.35 45.45 16.62
C ALA A 178 20.69 46.81 16.42
N ILE A 179 19.48 46.84 15.85
CA ILE A 179 18.71 48.09 15.67
C ILE A 179 18.39 48.74 17.02
N ILE A 180 17.99 47.95 18.03
CA ILE A 180 17.71 48.47 19.37
C ILE A 180 18.98 49.04 20.00
N SER A 181 20.12 48.35 19.90
CA SER A 181 21.41 48.82 20.43
C SER A 181 21.87 50.12 19.78
N MET A 182 21.75 50.25 18.45
CA MET A 182 22.10 51.49 17.75
C MET A 182 21.22 52.67 18.19
N ARG A 183 19.93 52.41 18.47
CA ARG A 183 19.01 53.45 18.97
C ARG A 183 19.31 53.84 20.41
N SER A 184 19.73 52.91 21.27
CA SER A 184 20.16 53.23 22.64
C SER A 184 21.46 54.02 22.65
N ASP A 185 22.43 53.66 21.79
CA ASP A 185 23.70 54.39 21.70
C ASP A 185 23.49 55.82 21.20
N ALA A 186 22.68 56.01 20.16
CA ALA A 186 22.34 57.35 19.65
C ALA A 186 21.64 58.22 20.72
N ARG A 187 20.77 57.61 21.54
CA ARG A 187 20.09 58.32 22.63
C ARG A 187 21.06 58.67 23.78
N ALA A 188 21.96 57.75 24.13
CA ALA A 188 22.98 57.98 25.16
C ALA A 188 23.97 59.08 24.75
N GLU A 189 24.34 59.13 23.47
CA GLU A 189 25.21 60.18 22.93
C GLU A 189 24.52 61.55 22.94
N GLN A 190 23.22 61.60 22.66
CA GLN A 190 22.43 62.83 22.76
C GLN A 190 22.26 63.33 24.19
N GLU A 191 22.05 62.44 25.16
CA GLU A 191 21.99 62.78 26.59
C GLU A 191 23.35 63.30 27.11
N ARG A 192 24.46 62.74 26.60
CA ARG A 192 25.81 63.21 26.93
C ARG A 192 26.09 64.62 26.38
N ASN A 193 25.73 64.88 25.13
CA ASN A 193 25.91 66.20 24.50
C ASN A 193 25.02 67.28 25.15
N ALA A 194 23.79 66.92 25.55
CA ALA A 194 22.90 67.84 26.25
C ALA A 194 23.48 68.27 27.62
N SER A 195 24.02 67.31 28.39
CA SER A 195 24.63 67.56 29.70
C SER A 195 25.87 68.46 29.60
N ASP A 196 26.68 68.29 28.55
CA ASP A 196 27.88 69.11 28.33
C ASP A 196 27.51 70.56 27.97
N SER A 197 26.45 70.74 27.16
CA SER A 197 25.93 72.06 26.77
C SER A 197 25.28 72.83 27.94
N GLU A 198 24.67 72.13 28.90
CA GLU A 198 24.09 72.72 30.11
C GLU A 198 25.20 73.26 31.04
N SER A 199 26.32 72.54 31.15
CA SER A 199 27.47 72.96 31.99
C SER A 199 28.12 74.27 31.50
N HIS A 200 28.13 74.49 30.18
CA HIS A 200 28.72 75.69 29.58
C HIS A 200 27.87 76.96 29.75
N ARG A 201 26.59 76.84 30.12
CA ARG A 201 25.69 77.99 30.25
C ARG A 201 25.70 78.63 31.65
N GLN A 202 26.26 77.96 32.65
CA GLN A 202 26.26 78.40 34.04
C GLN A 202 27.55 79.16 34.40
N GLY A 203 27.84 80.26 33.69
CA GLY A 203 29.14 80.94 33.81
C GLY A 203 29.13 82.43 33.48
N LYS A 204 28.07 83.17 33.81
CA LYS A 204 28.12 84.63 33.86
C LYS A 204 27.39 85.15 35.10
N VAL A 205 28.09 85.10 36.23
CA VAL A 205 27.76 85.90 37.40
C VAL A 205 28.36 87.27 37.15
N ALA A 206 27.51 88.28 36.95
CA ALA A 206 27.95 89.66 36.88
C ALA A 206 28.32 90.12 38.31
N VAL A 207 29.57 90.52 38.49
CA VAL A 207 30.03 91.19 39.73
C VAL A 207 30.02 92.69 39.45
N SER A 208 29.24 93.43 40.24
CA SER A 208 29.25 94.89 40.35
C SER A 208 30.37 95.37 41.27
#